data_AF-A0A560SH73-F1
#
_entry.id   AF-A0A560SH73-F1
#
_cell.length_a   1.000
_cell.length_b   1.000
_cell.length_c   1.000
_cell.angle_alpha   90.00
_cell.angle_beta   90.00
_cell.angle_gamma   90.00
#
_symmetry.space_group_name_H-M   'P 1'
#
loop_
_entity.id
_entity.type
_entity.pdbx_description
1 polymer ?
#
loop_
_entity_poly.entity_id
_entity_poly.type
_entity_poly.pdbx_seq_one_letter_code
_entity_poly.pdbx_strand_id
1 'polypeptide(L)'
;MLPRCEILMALCPMYTTHESQRVRTDAMNTEDFRKAIDADDGLKSKRRNLFLLSLLLLAIVVSGANIKEASSLIFKIEFTNHENLQWLLIAGIIYSIVRYYAYSEIYRNELFNIWSKKLINDPTVYYYDQQKEEVKGLVEKAVDVWGGDEPGLVEPEYRRIGLLKRVIVYPTKEEDPEHGIIYFKRYINLNKYDSNWKRKDFLLLLWIELRYRASAWMAQRETLDLVAPYLLAFAALAAFFYKKFS
;
A
#
# COMPACT_ATOMS: atom_id res chain seq x y z
N MET A 1 -8.91 -45.79 11.84
CA MET A 1 -9.47 -44.54 12.42
C MET A 1 -8.33 -43.55 12.58
N LEU A 2 -8.24 -42.58 11.67
CA LEU A 2 -7.23 -41.52 11.65
C LEU A 2 -7.89 -40.22 12.11
N PRO A 3 -7.31 -39.45 13.05
CA PRO A 3 -7.83 -38.13 13.38
C PRO A 3 -7.34 -37.11 12.34
N ARG A 4 -8.32 -36.54 11.64
CA ARG A 4 -8.24 -35.30 10.85
C ARG A 4 -7.93 -34.12 11.78
N CYS A 5 -6.78 -33.46 11.63
CA CYS A 5 -6.63 -32.04 11.98
C CYS A 5 -5.31 -31.39 11.49
N GLU A 6 -4.92 -31.60 10.23
CA GLU A 6 -3.75 -30.91 9.64
C GLU A 6 -4.04 -30.41 8.22
N ILE A 7 -5.14 -29.70 8.00
CA ILE A 7 -5.32 -28.94 6.74
C ILE A 7 -6.13 -27.67 7.02
N LEU A 8 -5.51 -26.65 7.62
CA LEU A 8 -5.96 -25.24 7.57
C LEU A 8 -4.94 -24.25 8.18
N MET A 9 -3.64 -24.44 7.86
CA MET A 9 -2.56 -23.50 8.23
C MET A 9 -1.71 -23.09 7.00
N ALA A 10 -2.36 -22.78 5.87
CA ALA A 10 -1.67 -22.43 4.62
C ALA A 10 -2.12 -21.10 3.98
N LEU A 11 -2.65 -20.16 4.77
CA LEU A 11 -3.02 -18.81 4.27
C LEU A 11 -2.57 -17.67 5.19
N CYS A 12 -1.38 -17.77 5.76
CA CYS A 12 -0.70 -16.63 6.35
C CYS A 12 0.76 -16.68 5.90
N PRO A 13 1.26 -15.72 5.09
CA PRO A 13 2.68 -15.63 4.85
C PRO A 13 3.35 -15.22 6.16
N MET A 14 3.95 -16.25 6.74
CA MET A 14 4.93 -16.29 7.80
C MET A 14 5.86 -15.07 7.75
N TYR A 15 5.88 -14.41 8.90
CA TYR A 15 6.86 -13.44 9.35
C TYR A 15 8.28 -13.99 9.12
N THR A 16 8.97 -13.55 8.08
CA THR A 16 10.39 -13.88 7.86
C THR A 16 11.25 -12.63 7.91
N THR A 17 12.12 -12.65 8.94
CA THR A 17 13.46 -12.05 9.03
C THR A 17 13.58 -10.52 9.07
N HIS A 18 13.68 -10.00 10.30
CA HIS A 18 14.01 -8.62 10.71
C HIS A 18 15.47 -8.21 10.48
N GLU A 19 16.27 -8.99 9.75
CA GLU A 19 17.74 -8.83 9.74
C GLU A 19 18.32 -8.22 8.46
N SER A 20 17.51 -7.94 7.42
CA SER A 20 17.98 -7.25 6.21
C SER A 20 17.65 -5.75 6.13
N GLN A 21 17.05 -5.17 7.17
CA GLN A 21 16.65 -3.75 7.18
C GLN A 21 17.67 -2.79 7.81
N ARG A 22 18.87 -3.23 8.16
CA ARG A 22 19.81 -2.43 8.98
C ARG A 22 20.77 -1.50 8.23
N VAL A 23 20.64 -1.30 6.92
CA VAL A 23 21.49 -0.35 6.16
C VAL A 23 20.72 0.30 4.99
N ARG A 24 19.67 1.09 5.28
CA ARG A 24 19.12 2.10 4.35
C ARG A 24 18.12 3.03 5.05
N THR A 25 18.59 3.74 6.07
CA THR A 25 17.81 4.81 6.74
C THR A 25 18.28 6.21 6.36
N ASP A 26 18.91 6.36 5.20
CA ASP A 26 18.90 7.64 4.50
C ASP A 26 17.68 7.64 3.58
N ALA A 27 16.85 8.67 3.67
CA ALA A 27 15.74 8.84 2.75
C ALA A 27 16.28 8.78 1.33
N MET A 28 15.97 7.70 0.59
CA MET A 28 16.47 7.55 -0.76
C MET A 28 16.02 8.75 -1.60
N ASN A 29 16.96 9.42 -2.26
CA ASN A 29 16.65 10.59 -3.07
C ASN A 29 15.67 10.18 -4.18
N THR A 30 14.81 11.11 -4.63
CA THR A 30 13.77 10.83 -5.63
C THR A 30 14.38 10.26 -6.92
N GLU A 31 15.57 10.72 -7.30
CA GLU A 31 16.32 10.23 -8.46
C GLU A 31 16.83 8.79 -8.28
N ASP A 32 17.28 8.43 -7.09
CA ASP A 32 17.74 7.07 -6.80
C ASP A 32 16.56 6.10 -6.74
N PHE A 33 15.42 6.55 -6.24
CA PHE A 33 14.16 5.82 -6.29
C PHE A 33 13.69 5.54 -7.73
N ARG A 34 13.78 6.54 -8.61
CA ARG A 34 13.49 6.39 -10.05
C ARG A 34 14.36 5.32 -10.69
N LYS A 35 15.68 5.44 -10.51
CA LYS A 35 16.65 4.47 -11.04
C LYS A 35 16.39 3.07 -10.51
N ALA A 36 16.02 2.94 -9.23
CA ALA A 36 15.70 1.64 -8.63
C ALA A 36 14.42 1.01 -9.21
N ILE A 37 13.38 1.79 -9.54
CA ILE A 37 12.19 1.28 -10.24
C ILE A 37 12.54 0.90 -11.68
N ASP A 38 13.29 1.76 -12.36
CA ASP A 38 13.65 1.56 -13.76
C ASP A 38 14.68 0.45 -13.95
N ALA A 39 15.41 0.03 -12.93
CA ALA A 39 16.31 -1.11 -13.01
C ALA A 39 15.61 -2.46 -12.70
N ASP A 40 14.40 -2.46 -12.12
CA ASP A 40 13.72 -3.69 -11.71
C ASP A 40 12.94 -4.32 -12.87
N ASP A 41 13.62 -5.23 -13.58
CA ASP A 41 13.02 -6.01 -14.66
C ASP A 41 11.89 -6.94 -14.19
N GLY A 42 11.94 -7.40 -12.93
CA GLY A 42 10.91 -8.22 -12.32
C GLY A 42 9.60 -7.45 -12.22
N LEU A 43 9.65 -6.26 -11.62
CA LEU A 43 8.51 -5.35 -11.51
C LEU A 43 7.98 -4.94 -12.89
N LYS A 44 8.88 -4.54 -13.80
CA LYS A 44 8.51 -4.14 -15.18
C LYS A 44 7.77 -5.24 -15.93
N SER A 45 8.24 -6.47 -15.84
CA SER A 45 7.61 -7.62 -16.49
C SER A 45 6.22 -7.89 -15.92
N LYS A 46 6.05 -7.87 -14.58
CA LYS A 46 4.73 -8.07 -13.96
C LYS A 46 3.76 -6.94 -14.28
N ARG A 47 4.25 -5.69 -14.27
CA ARG A 47 3.50 -4.51 -14.68
C ARG A 47 2.98 -4.65 -16.11
N ARG A 48 3.86 -5.02 -17.05
CA ARG A 48 3.51 -5.22 -18.46
C ARG A 48 2.48 -6.32 -18.63
N ASN A 49 2.62 -7.45 -17.93
CA ASN A 49 1.66 -8.54 -18.01
C ASN A 49 0.27 -8.13 -17.51
N LEU A 50 0.19 -7.46 -16.35
CA LEU A 50 -1.08 -6.95 -15.82
C LEU A 50 -1.71 -5.95 -16.79
N PHE A 51 -0.91 -5.04 -17.34
CA PHE A 51 -1.38 -4.05 -18.32
C PHE A 51 -1.94 -4.73 -19.58
N LEU A 52 -1.20 -5.66 -20.18
CA LEU A 52 -1.59 -6.35 -21.41
C LEU A 52 -2.85 -7.19 -21.22
N LEU A 53 -2.96 -7.94 -20.12
CA LEU A 53 -4.14 -8.75 -19.82
C LEU A 53 -5.38 -7.87 -19.61
N SER A 54 -5.22 -6.77 -18.89
CA SER A 54 -6.32 -5.82 -18.64
C SER A 54 -6.78 -5.15 -19.93
N LEU A 55 -5.84 -4.74 -20.78
CA LEU A 55 -6.13 -4.16 -22.09
C LEU A 55 -6.82 -5.17 -23.01
N LEU A 56 -6.38 -6.43 -23.00
CA LEU A 56 -6.98 -7.50 -23.79
C LEU A 56 -8.44 -7.77 -23.37
N LEU A 57 -8.70 -7.85 -22.05
CA LEU A 57 -10.06 -8.01 -21.55
C LEU A 57 -10.94 -6.82 -21.97
N LEU A 58 -10.43 -5.60 -21.82
CA LEU A 58 -11.16 -4.39 -22.20
C LEU A 58 -11.45 -4.37 -23.70
N ALA A 59 -10.49 -4.74 -24.55
CA ALA A 59 -10.67 -4.84 -25.99
C ALA A 59 -11.78 -5.85 -26.35
N ILE A 60 -11.80 -7.02 -25.73
CA ILE A 60 -12.85 -8.04 -25.96
C ILE A 60 -14.23 -7.53 -25.50
N VAL A 61 -14.30 -6.94 -24.30
CA VAL A 61 -15.55 -6.44 -23.72
C VAL A 61 -16.13 -5.29 -24.55
N VAL A 62 -15.30 -4.32 -24.93
CA VAL A 62 -15.70 -3.12 -25.68
C VAL A 62 -15.99 -3.43 -27.14
N SER A 63 -15.16 -4.24 -27.81
CA SER A 63 -15.38 -4.56 -29.23
C SER A 63 -16.65 -5.35 -29.48
N GLY A 64 -17.17 -6.06 -28.47
CA GLY A 64 -18.29 -6.98 -28.67
C GLY A 64 -17.99 -8.05 -29.71
N ALA A 65 -16.70 -8.30 -29.99
CA ALA A 65 -16.26 -9.20 -31.04
C ALA A 65 -16.71 -10.62 -30.71
N ASN A 66 -17.81 -11.05 -31.34
CA ASN A 66 -18.10 -12.45 -31.49
C ASN A 66 -17.10 -13.00 -32.50
N ILE A 67 -16.30 -13.98 -32.11
CA ILE A 67 -15.42 -14.70 -33.04
C ILE A 67 -16.34 -15.48 -33.98
N LYS A 68 -16.76 -14.85 -35.07
CA LYS A 68 -17.56 -15.45 -36.12
C LYS A 68 -16.63 -15.86 -37.26
N GLU A 69 -16.60 -17.17 -37.48
CA GLU A 69 -16.15 -17.91 -38.67
C GLU A 69 -14.65 -18.23 -38.81
N ALA A 70 -14.40 -19.54 -38.94
CA ALA A 70 -13.15 -20.19 -39.30
C ALA A 70 -13.30 -20.86 -40.67
N SER A 71 -12.22 -20.88 -41.47
CA SER A 71 -12.13 -21.66 -42.70
C SER A 71 -11.25 -22.90 -42.46
N SER A 72 -11.59 -24.02 -43.08
CA SER A 72 -11.40 -25.41 -42.61
C SER A 72 -9.99 -26.02 -42.64
N LEU A 73 -8.91 -25.25 -42.85
CA LEU A 73 -7.58 -25.83 -43.16
C LEU A 73 -6.42 -25.44 -42.23
N ILE A 74 -6.68 -24.66 -41.19
CA ILE A 74 -5.68 -24.37 -40.15
C ILE A 74 -6.26 -24.91 -38.85
N PHE A 75 -5.53 -25.75 -38.13
CA PHE A 75 -5.87 -26.18 -36.76
C PHE A 75 -5.94 -24.93 -35.86
N LYS A 76 -7.08 -24.25 -35.91
CA LYS A 76 -7.44 -23.11 -35.07
C LYS A 76 -8.10 -23.69 -33.84
N ILE A 77 -7.57 -23.35 -32.66
CA ILE A 77 -8.23 -23.66 -31.39
C ILE A 77 -9.55 -22.88 -31.38
N GLU A 78 -10.66 -23.56 -31.69
CA GLU A 78 -12.00 -23.00 -31.55
C GLU A 78 -12.38 -23.03 -30.08
N PHE A 79 -12.42 -21.85 -29.45
CA PHE A 79 -13.03 -21.70 -28.15
C PHE A 79 -14.55 -21.74 -28.33
N THR A 80 -15.13 -22.94 -28.23
CA THR A 80 -16.59 -23.16 -28.28
C THR A 80 -17.34 -22.40 -27.19
N ASN A 81 -16.64 -21.94 -26.15
CA ASN A 81 -17.20 -21.15 -25.07
C ASN A 81 -16.37 -19.86 -24.84
N HIS A 82 -16.70 -18.82 -25.61
CA HIS A 82 -16.08 -17.49 -25.51
C HIS A 82 -16.19 -16.91 -24.08
N GLU A 83 -17.27 -17.23 -23.37
CA GLU A 83 -17.47 -16.81 -21.98
C GLU A 83 -16.43 -17.45 -21.04
N ASN A 84 -16.10 -18.73 -21.21
CA ASN A 84 -15.04 -19.38 -20.42
C ASN A 84 -13.68 -18.73 -20.61
N LEU A 85 -13.36 -18.25 -21.82
CA LEU A 85 -12.12 -17.54 -22.10
C LEU A 85 -12.07 -16.20 -21.35
N GLN A 86 -13.18 -15.46 -21.29
CA GLN A 86 -13.26 -14.21 -20.53
C GLN A 86 -13.07 -14.44 -19.03
N TRP A 87 -13.68 -15.49 -18.47
CA TRP A 87 -13.47 -15.87 -17.06
C TRP A 87 -12.02 -16.29 -16.77
N LEU A 88 -11.37 -17.00 -17.68
CA LEU A 88 -9.95 -17.35 -17.57
C LEU A 88 -9.06 -16.10 -17.60
N LEU A 89 -9.37 -15.12 -18.44
CA LEU A 89 -8.68 -13.82 -18.45
C LEU A 89 -8.86 -13.06 -17.13
N ILE A 90 -10.06 -13.06 -16.55
CA ILE A 90 -10.32 -12.45 -15.25
C ILE A 90 -9.48 -13.11 -14.16
N ALA A 91 -9.44 -14.44 -14.11
CA ALA A 91 -8.61 -15.18 -13.17
C ALA A 91 -7.12 -14.82 -13.34
N GLY A 92 -6.65 -14.70 -14.61
CA GLY A 92 -5.30 -14.24 -14.94
C GLY A 92 -5.00 -12.81 -14.49
N ILE A 93 -5.97 -11.89 -14.62
CA ILE A 93 -5.87 -10.51 -14.12
C ILE A 93 -5.79 -10.51 -12.60
N ILE A 94 -6.66 -11.23 -11.89
CA ILE A 94 -6.64 -11.33 -10.42
C ILE A 94 -5.28 -11.86 -9.94
N TYR A 95 -4.80 -12.95 -10.55
CA TYR A 95 -3.47 -13.49 -10.25
C TYR A 95 -2.36 -12.46 -10.51
N SER A 96 -2.44 -11.72 -11.60
CA SER A 96 -1.47 -10.69 -11.97
C SER A 96 -1.51 -9.48 -11.02
N ILE A 97 -2.70 -9.08 -10.53
CA ILE A 97 -2.87 -8.05 -9.49
C ILE A 97 -2.14 -8.49 -8.22
N VAL A 98 -2.38 -9.72 -7.74
CA VAL A 98 -1.76 -10.24 -6.52
C VAL A 98 -0.23 -10.30 -6.67
N ARG A 99 0.26 -10.82 -7.81
CA ARG A 99 1.71 -10.89 -8.07
C ARG A 99 2.33 -9.51 -8.19
N TYR A 100 1.70 -8.59 -8.90
CA TYR A 100 2.17 -7.21 -9.01
C TYR A 100 2.16 -6.51 -7.64
N TYR A 101 1.17 -6.78 -6.79
CA TYR A 101 1.11 -6.29 -5.43
C TYR A 101 2.29 -6.75 -4.57
N ALA A 102 2.66 -8.02 -4.64
CA ALA A 102 3.83 -8.52 -3.91
C ALA A 102 5.13 -7.84 -4.36
N TYR A 103 5.36 -7.72 -5.67
CA TYR A 103 6.59 -7.11 -6.20
C TYR A 103 6.69 -5.60 -5.94
N SER A 104 5.57 -4.88 -6.00
CA SER A 104 5.57 -3.42 -5.77
C SER A 104 5.58 -3.02 -4.29
N GLU A 105 5.62 -3.97 -3.34
CA GLU A 105 5.56 -3.67 -1.91
C GLU A 105 6.68 -2.75 -1.43
N ILE A 106 7.93 -3.05 -1.82
CA ILE A 106 9.12 -2.27 -1.44
C ILE A 106 8.92 -0.81 -1.87
N TYR A 107 8.55 -0.60 -3.13
CA TYR A 107 8.36 0.75 -3.69
C TYR A 107 7.16 1.48 -3.09
N ARG A 108 6.07 0.77 -2.76
CA ARG A 108 4.92 1.37 -2.06
C ARG A 108 5.29 1.80 -0.63
N ASN A 109 6.14 1.05 0.05
CA ASN A 109 6.60 1.39 1.39
C ASN A 109 7.51 2.63 1.36
N GLU A 110 8.41 2.72 0.37
CA GLU A 110 9.24 3.92 0.17
C GLU A 110 8.39 5.17 -0.16
N LEU A 111 7.45 5.06 -1.10
CA LEU A 111 6.51 6.16 -1.38
C LEU A 111 5.71 6.57 -0.14
N PHE A 112 5.27 5.58 0.64
CA PHE A 112 4.59 5.85 1.90
C PHE A 112 5.49 6.63 2.87
N ASN A 113 6.77 6.27 3.00
CA ASN A 113 7.72 6.97 3.86
C ASN A 113 7.96 8.42 3.41
N ILE A 114 8.05 8.65 2.09
CA ILE A 114 8.20 10.00 1.53
C ILE A 114 6.98 10.86 1.85
N TRP A 115 5.77 10.31 1.68
CA TRP A 115 4.54 11.04 1.95
C TRP A 115 4.25 11.21 3.43
N SER A 116 4.57 10.21 4.25
CA SER A 116 4.36 10.26 5.70
C SER A 116 5.23 11.32 6.35
N LYS A 117 6.48 11.51 5.88
CA LYS A 117 7.35 12.62 6.27
C LYS A 117 6.75 13.98 5.93
N LYS A 118 6.15 14.13 4.75
CA LYS A 118 5.45 15.38 4.37
C LYS A 118 4.19 15.61 5.21
N LEU A 119 3.45 14.55 5.52
CA LEU A 119 2.23 14.59 6.32
C LEU A 119 2.52 15.02 7.76
N ILE A 120 3.55 14.46 8.40
CA ILE A 120 3.90 14.78 9.79
C ILE A 120 4.56 16.16 9.92
N ASN A 121 5.15 16.68 8.83
CA ASN A 121 5.68 18.05 8.79
C ASN A 121 4.60 19.10 8.52
N ASP A 122 3.35 18.72 8.25
CA ASP A 122 2.24 19.65 8.09
C ASP A 122 1.74 20.10 9.47
N PRO A 123 1.82 21.41 9.82
CA PRO A 123 1.38 21.91 11.12
C PRO A 123 -0.09 21.67 11.44
N THR A 124 -0.93 21.46 10.42
CA THR A 124 -2.35 21.11 10.59
C THR A 124 -2.51 19.72 11.18
N VAL A 125 -1.60 18.81 10.84
CA VAL A 125 -1.62 17.42 11.29
C VAL A 125 -0.83 17.27 12.57
N TYR A 126 0.39 17.80 12.60
CA TYR A 126 1.31 17.69 13.71
C TYR A 126 2.21 18.92 13.81
N TYR A 127 2.27 19.49 15.00
CA TYR A 127 3.18 20.57 15.33
C TYR A 127 3.63 20.40 16.78
N TYR A 128 4.93 20.47 17.05
CA TYR A 128 5.45 20.43 18.41
C TYR A 128 5.77 21.85 18.89
N ASP A 129 5.09 22.30 19.95
CA ASP A 129 5.35 23.60 20.58
C ASP A 129 6.46 23.45 21.63
N GLN A 130 7.67 23.89 21.29
CA GLN A 130 8.83 23.80 22.19
C GLN A 130 8.68 24.64 23.47
N GLN A 131 7.84 25.68 23.49
CA GLN A 131 7.69 26.53 24.67
C GLN A 131 6.74 25.92 25.70
N LYS A 132 5.74 25.18 25.23
CA LYS A 132 4.74 24.51 26.06
C LYS A 132 5.01 23.03 26.27
N GLU A 133 5.95 22.47 25.50
CA GLU A 133 6.26 21.04 25.47
C GLU A 133 5.02 20.20 25.17
N GLU A 134 4.21 20.67 24.22
CA GLU A 134 2.91 20.08 23.86
C GLU A 134 2.83 19.82 22.36
N VAL A 135 2.21 18.70 22.01
CA VAL A 135 1.84 18.39 20.63
C VAL A 135 0.55 19.11 20.28
N LYS A 136 0.53 19.80 19.15
CA LYS A 136 -0.63 20.49 18.58
C LYS A 136 -1.00 19.91 17.21
N GLY A 137 -2.22 20.22 16.79
CA GLY A 137 -2.75 19.85 15.47
C GLY A 137 -3.81 18.76 15.58
N LEU A 138 -4.10 18.07 14.47
CA LEU A 138 -5.12 17.01 14.49
C LEU A 138 -4.74 15.87 15.44
N VAL A 139 -3.46 15.53 15.51
CA VAL A 139 -2.93 14.40 16.27
C VAL A 139 -2.87 14.66 17.77
N GLU A 140 -2.89 15.93 18.22
CA GLU A 140 -2.90 16.32 19.64
C GLU A 140 -3.93 15.52 20.46
N LYS A 141 -5.14 15.36 19.90
CA LYS A 141 -6.24 14.61 20.53
C LYS A 141 -5.95 13.13 20.78
N ALA A 142 -4.98 12.56 20.05
CA ALA A 142 -4.57 11.16 20.14
C ALA A 142 -3.30 10.95 21.00
N VAL A 143 -2.60 12.04 21.35
CA VAL A 143 -1.38 12.00 22.14
C VAL A 143 -1.74 12.31 23.58
N ASP A 144 -1.69 11.29 24.43
CA ASP A 144 -1.98 11.38 25.87
C ASP A 144 -0.70 11.44 26.72
N VAL A 145 0.39 11.93 26.13
CA VAL A 145 1.70 12.04 26.78
C VAL A 145 2.18 13.48 26.71
N TRP A 146 2.74 13.98 27.81
CA TRP A 146 3.30 15.31 27.87
C TRP A 146 4.70 15.33 27.23
N GLY A 147 5.00 16.36 26.43
CA GLY A 147 6.24 16.42 25.65
C GLY A 147 7.50 16.61 26.48
N GLY A 148 7.37 17.16 27.69
CA GLY A 148 8.49 17.29 28.64
C GLY A 148 9.02 15.94 29.11
N ASP A 149 8.13 14.96 29.28
CA ASP A 149 8.52 13.59 29.67
C ASP A 149 9.06 12.78 28.48
N GLU A 150 8.65 13.15 27.26
CA GLU A 150 8.92 12.39 26.04
C GLU A 150 9.53 13.30 24.94
N PRO A 151 10.81 13.69 25.07
CA PRO A 151 11.47 14.63 24.15
C PRO A 151 11.55 14.11 22.70
N GLY A 152 11.33 12.82 22.47
CA GLY A 152 11.25 12.24 21.14
C GLY A 152 10.04 12.68 20.31
N LEU A 153 9.04 13.31 20.93
CA LEU A 153 7.94 13.93 20.20
C LEU A 153 8.39 15.13 19.36
N VAL A 154 9.63 15.61 19.49
CA VAL A 154 10.16 16.61 18.55
C VAL A 154 10.29 16.03 17.13
N GLU A 155 10.62 14.75 16.99
CA GLU A 155 10.88 14.10 15.70
C GLU A 155 10.07 12.80 15.54
N PRO A 156 8.74 12.88 15.45
CA PRO A 156 7.90 11.70 15.29
C PRO A 156 7.96 11.14 13.86
N GLU A 157 7.81 9.83 13.75
CA GLU A 157 7.61 9.12 12.49
C GLU A 157 6.16 8.63 12.37
N TYR A 158 5.49 8.95 11.27
CA TYR A 158 4.20 8.36 10.95
C TYR A 158 4.37 7.03 10.19
N ARG A 159 3.89 5.91 10.78
CA ARG A 159 4.03 4.56 10.21
C ARG A 159 2.69 3.86 10.00
N ARG A 160 2.71 2.92 9.05
CA ARG A 160 1.60 2.01 8.75
C ARG A 160 1.96 0.60 9.22
N ILE A 161 1.15 0.04 10.13
CA ILE A 161 1.31 -1.36 10.59
C ILE A 161 0.41 -2.33 9.80
N GLY A 162 -0.65 -1.84 9.17
CA GLY A 162 -1.55 -2.64 8.33
C GLY A 162 -2.37 -1.75 7.39
N LEU A 163 -3.33 -2.32 6.66
CA LEU A 163 -4.10 -1.56 5.65
C LEU A 163 -4.70 -0.26 6.21
N LEU A 164 -5.36 -0.35 7.36
CA LEU A 164 -6.01 0.78 8.04
C LEU A 164 -5.40 1.08 9.41
N LYS A 165 -4.32 0.38 9.80
CA LYS A 165 -3.66 0.61 11.10
C LYS A 165 -2.58 1.67 10.96
N ARG A 166 -2.67 2.73 11.75
CA ARG A 166 -1.75 3.88 11.75
C ARG A 166 -1.18 4.08 13.13
N VAL A 167 0.11 4.37 13.18
CA VAL A 167 0.82 4.63 14.43
C VAL A 167 1.76 5.82 14.25
N ILE A 168 1.98 6.51 15.35
CA ILE A 168 3.08 7.46 15.48
C ILE A 168 4.16 6.78 16.30
N VAL A 169 5.39 6.88 15.81
CA VAL A 169 6.56 6.25 16.43
C VAL A 169 7.52 7.36 16.80
N TYR A 170 7.98 7.37 18.03
CA TYR A 170 8.93 8.37 18.50
C TYR A 170 10.04 7.69 19.32
N PRO A 171 11.28 8.20 19.24
CA PRO A 171 12.37 7.68 20.05
C PRO A 171 12.17 8.06 21.52
N THR A 172 12.41 7.14 22.44
CA THR A 172 12.38 7.41 23.88
C THR A 172 13.59 6.76 24.53
N LYS A 173 13.86 7.16 25.77
CA LYS A 173 14.92 6.61 26.60
C LYS A 173 14.32 6.21 27.95
N GLU A 174 14.69 5.04 28.45
CA GLU A 174 14.34 4.60 29.79
C GLU A 174 15.62 4.20 30.50
N GLU A 175 15.67 4.49 31.80
CA GLU A 175 16.81 4.19 32.65
C GLU A 175 16.54 2.83 33.31
N ASP A 176 17.26 1.80 32.85
CA ASP A 176 17.25 0.48 33.45
C ASP A 176 18.34 0.43 34.54
N PRO A 177 18.01 0.08 35.80
CA PRO A 177 18.99 -0.06 36.87
C PRO A 177 20.16 -1.00 36.57
N GLU A 178 19.99 -2.00 35.68
CA GLU A 178 21.04 -2.97 35.34
C GLU A 178 21.85 -2.59 34.09
N HIS A 179 21.23 -1.92 33.11
CA HIS A 179 21.82 -1.70 31.77
C HIS A 179 22.04 -0.22 31.41
N GLY A 180 21.67 0.71 32.31
CA GLY A 180 21.76 2.15 32.06
C GLY A 180 20.68 2.66 31.11
N ILE A 181 20.99 3.71 30.35
CA ILE A 181 20.03 4.37 29.46
C ILE A 181 19.84 3.53 28.19
N ILE A 182 18.65 2.95 28.01
CA ILE A 182 18.30 2.19 26.80
C ILE A 182 17.42 3.06 25.90
N TYR A 183 17.81 3.17 24.62
CA TYR A 183 17.03 3.84 23.59
C TYR A 183 16.09 2.85 22.90
N PHE A 184 14.80 3.14 22.87
CA PHE A 184 13.82 2.36 22.13
C PHE A 184 12.78 3.25 21.47
N LYS A 185 11.90 2.65 20.66
CA LYS A 185 10.82 3.36 19.96
C LYS A 185 9.50 3.07 20.65
N ARG A 186 8.77 4.12 21.05
CA ARG A 186 7.39 4.03 21.54
C ARG A 186 6.41 4.19 20.38
N TYR A 187 5.23 3.60 20.54
CA TYR A 187 4.19 3.54 19.51
C TYR A 187 2.88 4.09 20.06
N ILE A 188 2.38 5.18 19.48
CA ILE A 188 1.04 5.71 19.73
C ILE A 188 0.10 5.14 18.68
N ASN A 189 -0.87 4.34 19.11
CA ASN A 189 -1.81 3.68 18.20
C ASN A 189 -3.02 4.58 17.89
N LEU A 190 -3.09 5.10 16.67
CA LEU A 190 -4.16 6.00 16.23
C LEU A 190 -5.50 5.29 15.95
N ASN A 191 -5.53 3.96 16.01
CA ASN A 191 -6.75 3.17 15.91
C ASN A 191 -7.40 2.90 17.28
N LYS A 192 -6.76 3.29 18.37
CA LYS A 192 -7.34 3.23 19.72
C LYS A 192 -8.11 4.53 19.94
N TYR A 193 -9.44 4.43 20.01
CA TYR A 193 -10.31 5.59 20.22
C TYR A 193 -10.51 5.85 21.70
N ASP A 194 -10.52 7.12 22.08
CA ASP A 194 -10.76 7.57 23.45
C ASP A 194 -11.76 8.75 23.47
N SER A 195 -12.02 9.34 24.65
CA SER A 195 -12.90 10.51 24.79
C SER A 195 -12.49 11.69 23.90
N ASN A 196 -11.18 11.89 23.76
CA ASN A 196 -10.58 12.98 22.98
C ASN A 196 -10.38 12.60 21.50
N TRP A 197 -10.00 11.36 21.21
CA TRP A 197 -9.75 10.85 19.85
C TRP A 197 -10.90 9.99 19.33
N LYS A 198 -11.74 10.55 18.47
CA LYS A 198 -12.93 9.86 17.92
C LYS A 198 -12.67 9.32 16.52
N ARG A 199 -13.53 8.40 16.09
CA ARG A 199 -13.54 7.86 14.72
C ARG A 199 -13.59 8.95 13.64
N LYS A 200 -14.28 10.06 13.90
CA LYS A 200 -14.38 11.19 12.96
C LYS A 200 -13.03 11.88 12.76
N ASP A 201 -12.25 12.07 13.82
CA ASP A 201 -10.90 12.66 13.73
C ASP A 201 -9.94 11.70 12.99
N PHE A 202 -10.05 10.40 13.24
CA PHE A 202 -9.29 9.39 12.50
C PHE A 202 -9.66 9.35 11.00
N LEU A 203 -10.94 9.46 10.66
CA LEU A 203 -11.37 9.57 9.26
C LEU A 203 -10.88 10.85 8.60
N LEU A 204 -10.86 11.97 9.33
CA LEU A 204 -10.29 13.22 8.87
C LEU A 204 -8.79 13.08 8.58
N LEU A 205 -8.05 12.39 9.45
CA LEU A 205 -6.63 12.08 9.23
C LEU A 205 -6.44 11.24 7.96
N LEU A 206 -7.26 10.20 7.77
CA LEU A 206 -7.21 9.38 6.55
C LEU A 206 -7.57 10.17 5.29
N TRP A 207 -8.48 11.14 5.40
CA TRP A 207 -8.84 12.03 4.29
C TRP A 207 -7.68 12.97 3.93
N ILE A 208 -7.01 13.56 4.92
CA ILE A 208 -5.82 14.38 4.70
C ILE A 208 -4.70 13.53 4.09
N GLU A 209 -4.46 12.33 4.61
CA GLU A 209 -3.51 11.35 4.05
C GLU A 209 -3.85 11.06 2.57
N LEU A 210 -5.13 10.82 2.25
CA LEU A 210 -5.58 10.58 0.89
C LEU A 210 -5.36 11.81 0.00
N ARG A 211 -5.59 13.03 0.49
CA ARG A 211 -5.33 14.27 -0.25
C ARG A 211 -3.85 14.42 -0.59
N TYR A 212 -2.96 14.15 0.37
CA TYR A 212 -1.51 14.15 0.14
C TYR A 212 -1.10 13.09 -0.89
N ARG A 213 -1.66 11.88 -0.80
CA ARG A 213 -1.43 10.82 -1.78
C ARG A 213 -1.94 11.17 -3.16
N ALA A 214 -3.14 11.73 -3.28
CA ALA A 214 -3.72 12.12 -4.56
C ALA A 214 -2.92 13.26 -5.22
N SER A 215 -2.47 14.24 -4.43
CA SER A 215 -1.54 15.27 -4.91
C SER A 215 -0.26 14.66 -5.45
N ALA A 216 0.32 13.69 -4.73
CA ALA A 216 1.49 12.97 -5.20
C ALA A 216 1.22 12.11 -6.45
N TRP A 217 0.05 11.47 -6.55
CA TRP A 217 -0.35 10.68 -7.73
C TRP A 217 -0.35 11.50 -9.02
N MET A 218 -0.72 12.78 -8.93
CA MET A 218 -0.74 13.67 -10.09
C MET A 218 0.62 14.34 -10.34
N ALA A 219 1.40 14.60 -9.29
CA ALA A 219 2.66 15.32 -9.39
C ALA A 219 3.89 14.43 -9.65
N GLN A 220 3.86 13.16 -9.24
CA GLN A 220 5.00 12.26 -9.25
C GLN A 220 4.76 11.10 -10.22
N ARG A 221 5.51 11.08 -11.34
CA ARG A 221 5.42 10.06 -12.38
C ARG A 221 5.54 8.63 -11.83
N GLU A 222 6.39 8.42 -10.84
CA GLU A 222 6.71 7.09 -10.29
C GLU A 222 5.48 6.46 -9.63
N THR A 223 4.65 7.31 -9.04
CA THR A 223 3.44 6.91 -8.36
C THR A 223 2.36 6.51 -9.36
N LEU A 224 2.26 7.24 -10.48
CA LEU A 224 1.40 6.89 -11.60
C LEU A 224 1.85 5.58 -12.25
N ASP A 225 3.15 5.40 -12.46
CA ASP A 225 3.74 4.19 -13.04
C ASP A 225 3.48 2.94 -12.17
N LEU A 226 3.30 3.12 -10.86
CA LEU A 226 2.92 2.07 -9.92
C LEU A 226 1.40 1.83 -9.89
N VAL A 227 0.58 2.89 -9.95
CA VAL A 227 -0.87 2.84 -9.75
C VAL A 227 -1.65 2.56 -11.04
N ALA A 228 -1.21 3.06 -12.19
CA ALA A 228 -1.91 2.94 -13.48
C ALA A 228 -2.27 1.50 -13.89
N PRO A 229 -1.41 0.47 -13.69
CA PRO A 229 -1.75 -0.92 -13.99
C PRO A 229 -2.94 -1.42 -13.16
N TYR A 230 -3.05 -1.00 -11.90
CA TYR A 230 -4.21 -1.34 -11.07
C TYR A 230 -5.47 -0.63 -11.56
N LEU A 231 -5.39 0.66 -11.89
CA LEU A 231 -6.54 1.42 -12.40
C LEU A 231 -7.08 0.80 -13.69
N LEU A 232 -6.20 0.42 -14.62
CA LEU A 232 -6.60 -0.25 -15.86
C LEU A 232 -7.24 -1.61 -15.59
N ALA A 233 -6.67 -2.39 -14.67
CA ALA A 233 -7.24 -3.68 -14.28
C ALA A 233 -8.63 -3.52 -13.65
N PHE A 234 -8.80 -2.57 -12.73
CA PHE A 234 -10.11 -2.26 -12.14
C PHE A 234 -11.10 -1.78 -13.20
N ALA A 235 -10.70 -0.93 -14.14
CA ALA A 235 -11.55 -0.48 -15.23
C ALA A 235 -11.98 -1.64 -16.13
N ALA A 236 -11.06 -2.55 -16.48
CA ALA A 236 -11.37 -3.73 -17.30
C ALA A 236 -12.34 -4.69 -16.59
N LEU A 237 -12.12 -4.96 -15.30
CA LEU A 237 -13.02 -5.77 -14.48
C LEU A 237 -14.40 -5.11 -14.33
N ALA A 238 -14.45 -3.81 -14.05
CA ALA A 238 -15.68 -3.05 -13.94
C ALA A 238 -16.47 -3.07 -15.25
N ALA A 239 -15.80 -2.86 -16.39
CA ALA A 239 -16.43 -2.93 -17.71
C ALA A 239 -17.00 -4.33 -18.00
N PHE A 240 -16.26 -5.40 -17.66
CA PHE A 240 -16.74 -6.77 -17.80
C PHE A 240 -18.00 -7.01 -16.97
N PHE A 241 -17.96 -6.70 -15.67
CA PHE A 241 -19.10 -6.93 -14.78
C PHE A 241 -20.30 -6.07 -15.16
N TYR A 242 -20.07 -4.81 -15.53
CA TYR A 242 -21.13 -3.93 -16.03
C TYR A 242 -21.83 -4.55 -17.25
N LYS A 243 -21.07 -5.03 -18.24
CA LYS A 243 -21.63 -5.69 -19.44
C LYS A 243 -22.36 -7.01 -19.12
N LYS A 244 -21.94 -7.73 -18.08
CA LYS A 244 -22.52 -9.03 -17.71
C LYS A 244 -23.82 -8.91 -16.92
N PHE A 245 -23.96 -7.85 -16.13
CA PHE A 245 -25.11 -7.62 -15.25
C PHE A 245 -26.10 -6.56 -15.77
N SER A 246 -25.72 -5.79 -16.81
CA SER A 246 -26.64 -4.93 -17.57
C SER A 246 -27.34 -5.72 -18.67
#